data_AF-A0A2A4SU33-F1
#
_entry.id   AF-A0A2A4SU33-F1
#
_cell.length_a   1.000
_cell.length_b   1.000
_cell.length_c   1.000
_cell.angle_alpha   90.00
_cell.angle_beta   90.00
_cell.angle_gamma   90.00
#
_symmetry.space_group_name_H-M   'P 1'
#
loop_
_entity.id
_entity.type
_entity.pdbx_description
1 polymer ?
#
loop_
_entity_poly.entity_id
_entity_poly.type
_entity_poly.pdbx_seq_one_letter_code
_entity_poly.pdbx_strand_id
1 'polypeptide(L)'
;MESLIHVLSAYNNKQELQVIIDIPTGSSNKYEYDHEFDCIRLDRVLSVPMAYPFEYGSVPQTLAEDDDPIDVVVYTTHPTVPGCVMNVRPIGVLYTEDEAGIDPKIICVPTKKIDPRFAEIEKYQDLGQHRLDEMRMFFKEYKHLEKEKYDKIVIGSFDSKERAEELIQEAMKRYKTHK
;
A
#
# COMPACT_ATOMS: atom_id res chain seq x y z
N MET A 1 22.53 -9.08 -5.91
CA MET A 1 21.26 -9.59 -6.49
C MET A 1 20.45 -8.37 -6.86
N GLU A 2 19.72 -8.35 -7.97
CA GLU A 2 18.85 -7.20 -8.25
C GLU A 2 17.59 -7.31 -7.38
N SER A 3 17.27 -6.22 -6.67
CA SER A 3 16.12 -6.13 -5.76
C SER A 3 14.79 -6.47 -6.44
N LEU A 4 13.88 -7.17 -5.75
CA LEU A 4 12.55 -7.54 -6.27
C LEU A 4 11.78 -6.34 -6.83
N ILE A 5 11.91 -5.16 -6.22
CA ILE A 5 11.26 -3.92 -6.65
C ILE A 5 11.68 -3.47 -8.06
N HIS A 6 12.86 -3.92 -8.52
CA HIS A 6 13.42 -3.57 -9.83
C HIS A 6 13.26 -4.68 -10.86
N VAL A 7 13.19 -5.94 -10.43
CA VAL A 7 13.05 -7.11 -11.32
C VAL A 7 11.60 -7.38 -11.68
N LEU A 8 10.68 -7.20 -10.72
CA LEU A 8 9.26 -7.45 -10.92
C LEU A 8 8.59 -6.27 -11.64
N SER A 9 7.83 -6.52 -12.70
CA SER A 9 7.05 -5.46 -13.35
C SER A 9 5.81 -5.09 -12.54
N ALA A 10 5.43 -3.81 -12.55
CA ALA A 10 4.18 -3.34 -11.91
C ALA A 10 2.96 -4.16 -12.36
N TYR A 11 2.86 -4.46 -13.66
CA TYR A 11 1.80 -5.30 -14.22
C TYR A 11 2.37 -6.58 -14.80
N ASN A 12 1.71 -7.71 -14.54
CA ASN A 12 2.10 -9.00 -15.11
C ASN A 12 1.61 -9.15 -16.57
N ASN A 13 1.89 -10.30 -17.19
CA ASN A 13 1.51 -10.60 -18.58
C ASN A 13 -0.02 -10.65 -18.83
N LYS A 14 -0.84 -10.69 -17.77
CA LYS A 14 -2.31 -10.64 -17.82
C LYS A 14 -2.86 -9.24 -17.49
N GLN A 15 -2.00 -8.23 -17.38
CA GLN A 15 -2.38 -6.87 -16.97
C GLN A 15 -2.99 -6.80 -15.57
N GLU A 16 -2.57 -7.69 -14.66
CA GLU A 16 -2.91 -7.59 -13.24
C GLU A 16 -1.79 -6.83 -12.51
N LEU A 17 -2.18 -5.89 -11.65
CA LEU A 17 -1.23 -5.13 -10.82
C LEU A 17 -0.60 -6.07 -9.79
N GLN A 18 0.72 -6.02 -9.65
CA GLN A 18 1.49 -6.78 -8.68
C GLN A 18 1.87 -5.87 -7.52
N VAL A 19 1.74 -6.37 -6.29
CA VAL A 19 2.13 -5.68 -5.06
C VAL A 19 3.03 -6.60 -4.26
N ILE A 20 4.14 -6.06 -3.75
CA ILE A 20 5.00 -6.75 -2.79
C ILE A 20 4.48 -6.38 -1.40
N ILE A 21 4.00 -7.36 -0.64
CA ILE A 21 3.47 -7.13 0.71
C ILE A 21 4.61 -7.04 1.71
N ASP A 22 4.67 -5.95 2.45
CA ASP A 22 5.62 -5.76 3.55
C ASP A 22 4.97 -6.14 4.88
N ILE A 23 3.75 -5.67 5.14
CA ILE A 23 3.10 -5.79 6.44
C ILE A 23 1.77 -6.54 6.31
N PRO A 24 1.67 -7.77 6.85
CA PRO A 24 0.42 -8.50 6.84
C PRO A 24 -0.65 -7.87 7.72
N THR A 25 -1.91 -8.09 7.34
CA THR A 25 -3.08 -7.72 8.16
C THR A 25 -2.95 -8.29 9.57
N GLY A 26 -3.24 -7.48 10.58
CA GLY A 26 -3.15 -7.85 12.00
C GLY A 26 -1.75 -7.75 12.61
N SER A 27 -0.73 -7.36 11.83
CA SER A 27 0.61 -7.11 12.36
C SER A 27 0.70 -5.75 13.06
N SER A 28 1.37 -5.72 14.22
CA SER A 28 1.90 -4.49 14.85
C SER A 28 3.39 -4.29 14.57
N ASN A 29 4.03 -5.21 13.83
CA ASN A 29 5.38 -5.05 13.32
C ASN A 29 5.31 -4.35 11.97
N LYS A 30 5.94 -3.18 11.86
CA LYS A 30 6.18 -2.51 10.58
C LYS A 30 7.46 -3.11 9.98
N TYR A 31 7.27 -4.05 9.08
CA TYR A 31 8.33 -4.52 8.21
C TYR A 31 8.51 -3.56 7.04
N GLU A 32 9.67 -3.65 6.40
CA GLU A 32 9.97 -2.99 5.13
C GLU A 32 10.88 -3.89 4.29
N TYR A 33 10.80 -3.72 2.98
CA TYR A 33 11.75 -4.33 2.06
C TYR A 33 13.04 -3.52 1.99
N ASP A 34 14.15 -4.10 2.44
CA ASP A 34 15.46 -3.49 2.30
C ASP A 34 16.00 -3.74 0.89
N HIS A 35 15.96 -2.71 0.04
CA HIS A 35 16.39 -2.80 -1.36
C HIS A 35 17.91 -2.93 -1.54
N GLU A 36 18.72 -2.53 -0.55
CA GLU A 36 20.18 -2.66 -0.60
C GLU A 36 20.59 -4.11 -0.33
N PHE A 37 20.00 -4.70 0.71
CA PHE A 37 20.35 -6.06 1.18
C PHE A 37 19.44 -7.16 0.63
N ASP A 38 18.38 -6.80 -0.10
CA ASP A 38 17.41 -7.71 -0.72
C ASP A 38 16.73 -8.63 0.31
N CYS A 39 16.26 -8.04 1.42
CA CYS A 39 15.68 -8.79 2.53
C CYS A 39 14.55 -8.03 3.24
N ILE A 40 13.68 -8.76 3.94
CA ILE A 40 12.69 -8.15 4.82
C ILE A 40 13.37 -7.72 6.12
N ARG A 41 13.23 -6.45 6.47
CA ARG A 41 13.74 -5.86 7.70
C ARG A 41 12.56 -5.47 8.60
N LEU A 42 12.70 -5.70 9.90
CA LEU A 42 11.82 -5.07 10.88
C LEU A 42 12.32 -3.64 11.10
N ASP A 43 11.61 -2.66 10.54
CA ASP A 43 11.88 -1.23 10.78
C ASP A 43 11.61 -0.90 12.25
N ARG A 44 10.35 -1.14 12.67
CA ARG A 44 9.91 -0.90 14.04
C ARG A 44 8.67 -1.69 14.43
N VAL A 45 8.37 -1.67 15.72
CA VAL A 45 7.05 -2.07 16.25
C VAL A 45 6.21 -0.81 16.43
N LEU A 46 4.93 -0.86 16.07
CA LEU A 46 4.02 0.26 16.29
C LEU A 46 4.00 0.65 17.78
N SER A 47 4.21 1.93 18.04
CA SER A 47 4.30 2.49 19.39
C SER A 47 2.94 2.55 20.12
N VAL A 48 1.84 2.47 19.36
CA VAL A 48 0.46 2.38 19.84
C VAL A 48 -0.04 0.93 19.78
N PRO A 49 -1.01 0.53 20.63
CA PRO A 49 -1.59 -0.82 20.62
C PRO A 49 -2.57 -1.02 19.44
N MET A 50 -2.07 -0.80 18.23
CA MET A 50 -2.81 -0.95 16.97
C MET A 50 -2.13 -1.99 16.09
N ALA A 51 -2.86 -2.49 15.10
CA ALA A 51 -2.36 -3.38 14.07
C ALA A 51 -2.91 -2.93 12.72
N TYR A 52 -2.18 -3.22 11.65
CA TYR A 52 -2.60 -2.91 10.28
C TYR A 52 -3.91 -3.64 9.94
N PRO A 53 -5.00 -2.94 9.56
CA PRO A 53 -6.29 -3.59 9.27
C PRO A 53 -6.39 -4.16 7.84
N PHE A 54 -5.32 -4.03 7.07
CA PHE A 54 -5.16 -4.49 5.68
C PHE A 54 -3.71 -4.95 5.47
N GLU A 55 -3.44 -5.64 4.37
CA GLU A 55 -2.06 -5.83 3.93
C GLU A 55 -1.52 -4.48 3.48
N TYR A 56 -0.26 -4.18 3.80
CA TYR A 56 0.43 -2.99 3.34
C TYR A 56 1.67 -3.40 2.54
N GLY A 57 1.93 -2.70 1.45
CA GLY A 57 3.07 -2.97 0.60
C GLY A 57 3.20 -1.95 -0.51
N SER A 58 3.95 -2.30 -1.55
CA SER A 58 4.27 -1.36 -2.61
C SER A 58 4.21 -1.96 -4.02
N VAL A 59 4.00 -1.09 -5.02
CA VAL A 59 4.02 -1.49 -6.45
C VAL A 59 5.46 -1.46 -6.97
N PRO A 60 5.99 -2.58 -7.49
CA PRO A 60 7.34 -2.61 -8.04
C PRO A 60 7.43 -1.80 -9.34
N GLN A 61 8.63 -1.32 -9.67
CA GLN A 61 8.90 -0.45 -10.82
C GLN A 61 8.01 0.80 -10.88
N THR A 62 7.75 1.40 -9.72
CA THR A 62 7.12 2.71 -9.58
C THR A 62 8.00 3.63 -8.75
N LEU A 63 7.83 4.93 -8.92
CA LEU A 63 8.50 5.97 -8.15
C LEU A 63 7.48 7.07 -7.84
N ALA A 64 7.11 7.20 -6.57
CA ALA A 64 6.27 8.24 -6.01
C ALA A 64 7.08 9.54 -5.78
N GLU A 65 6.40 10.60 -5.31
CA GLU A 65 7.00 11.95 -5.24
C GLU A 65 7.97 12.11 -4.06
N ASP A 66 7.90 11.18 -3.11
CA ASP A 66 8.77 11.01 -1.95
C ASP A 66 9.97 10.09 -2.22
N ASP A 67 10.24 9.78 -3.49
CA ASP A 67 11.30 8.88 -3.96
C ASP A 67 11.15 7.39 -3.56
N ASP A 68 10.01 7.00 -2.98
CA ASP A 68 9.68 5.61 -2.68
C ASP A 68 8.76 4.99 -3.75
N PRO A 69 8.64 3.65 -3.83
CA PRO A 69 7.61 3.02 -4.66
C PRO A 69 6.19 3.36 -4.16
N ILE A 70 5.19 3.36 -5.04
CA ILE A 70 3.80 3.67 -4.63
C ILE A 70 3.31 2.69 -3.57
N ASP A 71 2.79 3.25 -2.48
CA ASP A 71 2.18 2.53 -1.40
C ASP A 71 0.77 2.01 -1.73
N VAL A 72 0.50 0.80 -1.25
CA VAL A 72 -0.75 0.08 -1.48
C VAL A 72 -1.25 -0.55 -0.19
N VAL A 73 -2.56 -0.45 0.01
CA VAL A 73 -3.31 -1.20 1.02
C VAL A 73 -4.20 -2.23 0.32
N VAL A 74 -4.19 -3.48 0.78
CA VAL A 74 -4.98 -4.55 0.18
C VAL A 74 -5.90 -5.17 1.22
N TYR A 75 -7.22 -5.09 1.01
CA TYR A 75 -8.18 -5.80 1.83
C TYR A 75 -8.20 -7.28 1.45
N THR A 76 -7.95 -8.17 2.41
CA THR A 76 -7.88 -9.62 2.20
C THR A 76 -8.78 -10.36 3.18
N THR A 77 -9.13 -11.62 2.88
CA THR A 77 -9.86 -12.47 3.84
C THR A 77 -8.92 -13.06 4.89
N HIS A 78 -7.67 -13.34 4.50
CA HIS A 78 -6.66 -13.95 5.36
C HIS A 78 -5.32 -13.23 5.20
N PRO A 79 -4.59 -12.99 6.30
CA PRO A 79 -3.27 -12.37 6.23
C PRO A 79 -2.29 -13.15 5.39
N THR A 80 -1.34 -12.45 4.74
CA THR A 80 -0.23 -13.09 4.03
C THR A 80 1.06 -13.11 4.86
N VAL A 81 2.21 -13.10 4.19
CA VAL A 81 3.54 -13.08 4.80
C VAL A 81 4.37 -11.96 4.16
N PRO A 82 5.28 -11.32 4.91
CA PRO A 82 6.18 -10.31 4.33
C PRO A 82 6.98 -10.86 3.14
N GLY A 83 7.14 -10.04 2.10
CA GLY A 83 7.76 -10.41 0.82
C GLY A 83 6.84 -11.18 -0.14
N CYS A 84 5.57 -11.43 0.22
CA CYS A 84 4.62 -12.07 -0.68
C CYS A 84 4.27 -11.14 -1.85
N VAL A 85 4.33 -11.66 -3.08
CA VAL A 85 3.83 -10.95 -4.26
C VAL A 85 2.36 -11.32 -4.48
N MET A 86 1.48 -10.32 -4.52
CA MET A 86 0.05 -10.50 -4.73
C MET A 86 -0.44 -9.78 -5.99
N ASN A 87 -1.25 -10.46 -6.80
CA ASN A 87 -1.96 -9.83 -7.91
C ASN A 87 -3.27 -9.20 -7.40
N VAL A 88 -3.42 -7.90 -7.58
CA VAL A 88 -4.52 -7.12 -7.03
C VAL A 88 -5.24 -6.30 -8.10
N ARG A 89 -6.36 -5.69 -7.70
CA ARG A 89 -7.16 -4.76 -8.48
C ARG A 89 -7.28 -3.45 -7.69
N PRO A 90 -6.85 -2.30 -8.24
CA PRO A 90 -7.15 -0.99 -7.68
C PRO A 90 -8.66 -0.75 -7.65
N ILE A 91 -9.14 -0.15 -6.57
CA ILE A 91 -10.55 0.23 -6.38
C ILE A 91 -10.71 1.68 -5.89
N GLY A 92 -9.62 2.38 -5.60
CA GLY A 92 -9.62 3.77 -5.17
C GLY A 92 -8.27 4.18 -4.59
N VAL A 93 -8.22 5.39 -4.04
CA VAL A 93 -7.03 5.92 -3.34
C VAL A 93 -7.50 6.72 -2.13
N LEU A 94 -6.74 6.66 -1.04
CA LEU A 94 -6.86 7.57 0.10
C LEU A 94 -5.67 8.52 0.08
N TYR A 95 -5.92 9.82 0.10
CA TYR A 95 -4.84 10.79 0.31
C TYR A 95 -4.56 10.94 1.80
N THR A 96 -3.29 10.84 2.17
CA THR A 96 -2.78 11.25 3.48
C THR A 96 -1.72 12.33 3.28
N GLU A 97 -1.46 13.13 4.30
CA GLU A 97 -0.41 14.15 4.26
C GLU A 97 0.30 14.17 5.61
N ASP A 98 1.62 14.15 5.57
CA ASP A 98 2.48 14.39 6.73
C ASP A 98 3.53 15.48 6.43
N GLU A 99 4.55 15.62 7.27
CA GLU A 99 5.58 16.66 7.10
C GLU A 99 6.40 16.51 5.81
N ALA A 100 6.44 15.32 5.21
CA ALA A 100 7.09 15.06 3.93
C ALA A 100 6.22 15.42 2.72
N GLY A 101 4.92 15.66 2.91
CA GLY A 101 3.98 16.06 1.87
C GLY A 101 2.83 15.08 1.68
N ILE A 102 2.24 15.10 0.48
CA ILE A 102 1.09 14.27 0.13
C ILE A 102 1.57 12.84 -0.14
N ASP A 103 0.93 11.90 0.53
CA ASP A 103 1.25 10.49 0.53
C ASP A 103 -0.03 9.68 0.18
N PRO A 104 -0.25 9.37 -1.11
CA PRO A 104 -1.43 8.63 -1.55
C PRO A 104 -1.29 7.12 -1.29
N LYS A 105 -2.29 6.53 -0.63
CA LYS A 105 -2.40 5.07 -0.44
C LYS A 105 -3.37 4.48 -1.44
N ILE A 106 -2.87 3.69 -2.40
CA ILE A 106 -3.72 2.99 -3.36
C ILE A 106 -4.51 1.90 -2.64
N ILE A 107 -5.83 1.89 -2.79
CA ILE A 107 -6.72 0.92 -2.19
C ILE A 107 -6.97 -0.20 -3.19
N CYS A 108 -6.68 -1.43 -2.79
CA CYS A 108 -6.74 -2.61 -3.62
C CYS A 108 -7.53 -3.74 -2.95
N VAL A 109 -7.96 -4.69 -3.79
CA VAL A 109 -8.44 -6.01 -3.39
C VAL A 109 -7.77 -7.09 -4.24
N PRO A 110 -7.69 -8.34 -3.78
CA PRO A 110 -7.16 -9.43 -4.59
C PRO A 110 -7.88 -9.58 -5.93
N THR A 111 -7.16 -10.10 -6.93
CA THR A 111 -7.81 -10.59 -8.16
C THR A 111 -8.83 -11.68 -7.83
N LYS A 112 -9.87 -11.81 -8.69
CA LYS A 112 -10.97 -12.79 -8.49
C LYS A 112 -10.46 -14.24 -8.40
N LYS A 113 -9.31 -14.53 -9.04
CA LYS A 113 -8.63 -15.83 -8.96
C LYS A 113 -8.05 -16.11 -7.57
N ILE A 114 -7.49 -15.10 -6.92
CA ILE A 114 -6.87 -15.24 -5.59
C ILE A 114 -7.94 -15.36 -4.52
N ASP A 115 -8.94 -14.46 -4.54
CA ASP A 115 -10.04 -14.51 -3.58
C ASP A 115 -11.38 -14.10 -4.24
N PRO A 116 -12.28 -15.06 -4.50
CA PRO A 116 -13.56 -14.76 -5.13
C PRO A 116 -14.52 -13.97 -4.23
N ARG A 117 -14.25 -13.84 -2.92
CA ARG A 117 -15.09 -13.04 -2.01
C ARG A 117 -15.06 -11.55 -2.33
N PHE A 118 -14.00 -11.10 -3.00
CA PHE A 118 -13.85 -9.72 -3.45
C PHE A 118 -14.34 -9.50 -4.90
N ALA A 119 -14.95 -10.50 -5.54
CA ALA A 119 -15.34 -10.44 -6.94
C ALA A 119 -16.32 -9.31 -7.28
N GLU A 120 -17.15 -8.92 -6.32
CA GLU A 120 -18.16 -7.86 -6.46
C GLU A 120 -17.69 -6.48 -5.97
N ILE A 121 -16.47 -6.40 -5.41
CA ILE A 121 -15.87 -5.13 -4.98
C ILE A 121 -15.17 -4.52 -6.19
N GLU A 122 -15.71 -3.43 -6.72
CA GLU A 122 -15.20 -2.77 -7.93
C GLU A 122 -14.73 -1.32 -7.65
N LYS A 123 -15.22 -0.70 -6.57
CA LYS A 123 -14.78 0.61 -6.06
C LYS A 123 -14.67 0.60 -4.54
N TYR A 124 -13.89 1.51 -3.96
CA TYR A 124 -13.62 1.55 -2.52
C TYR A 124 -14.89 1.67 -1.66
N GLN A 125 -15.94 2.31 -2.17
CA GLN A 125 -17.22 2.44 -1.45
C GLN A 125 -17.91 1.09 -1.23
N ASP A 126 -17.65 0.09 -2.09
CA ASP A 126 -18.25 -1.25 -1.97
C ASP A 126 -17.70 -2.00 -0.73
N LEU A 127 -16.58 -1.54 -0.14
CA LEU A 127 -16.08 -2.05 1.14
C LEU A 127 -17.03 -1.74 2.30
N GLY A 128 -17.88 -0.72 2.16
CA GLY A 128 -18.76 -0.22 3.22
C GLY A 128 -18.08 0.77 4.16
N GLN A 129 -18.89 1.67 4.72
CA GLN A 129 -18.41 2.85 5.43
C GLN A 129 -17.53 2.53 6.65
N HIS A 130 -17.85 1.48 7.40
CA HIS A 130 -17.11 1.13 8.62
C HIS A 130 -15.64 0.82 8.34
N ARG A 131 -15.32 0.05 7.29
CA ARG A 131 -13.93 -0.24 6.89
C ARG A 131 -13.19 1.00 6.44
N LEU A 132 -13.87 1.91 5.72
CA LEU A 132 -13.28 3.18 5.34
C LEU A 132 -12.94 4.05 6.56
N ASP A 133 -13.79 4.04 7.59
CA ASP A 133 -13.54 4.77 8.83
C ASP A 133 -12.42 4.13 9.66
N GLU A 134 -12.33 2.80 9.70
CA GLU A 134 -11.20 2.07 10.31
C GLU A 134 -9.87 2.45 9.65
N MET A 135 -9.81 2.48 8.31
CA MET A 135 -8.62 2.90 7.56
C MET A 135 -8.22 4.34 7.88
N ARG A 136 -9.18 5.27 7.89
CA ARG A 136 -8.91 6.67 8.27
C ARG A 136 -8.36 6.77 9.69
N MET A 137 -8.99 6.07 10.65
CA MET A 137 -8.56 6.05 12.05
C MET A 137 -7.15 5.47 12.19
N PHE A 138 -6.87 4.38 11.47
CA PHE A 138 -5.56 3.74 11.48
C PHE A 138 -4.46 4.73 11.07
N PHE A 139 -4.54 5.30 9.87
CA PHE A 139 -3.50 6.22 9.39
C PHE A 139 -3.39 7.50 10.22
N LYS A 140 -4.49 7.94 10.84
CA LYS A 140 -4.48 9.12 11.71
C LYS A 140 -3.72 8.88 13.02
N GLU A 141 -3.83 7.69 13.60
CA GLU A 141 -3.38 7.44 14.97
C GLU A 141 -2.17 6.49 15.08
N TYR A 142 -1.79 5.74 14.04
CA TYR A 142 -0.75 4.69 14.16
C TYR A 142 0.65 5.22 14.55
N LYS A 143 0.91 6.52 14.30
CA LYS A 143 2.16 7.22 14.67
C LYS A 143 2.01 8.10 15.93
N HIS A 144 0.86 8.07 16.62
CA HIS A 144 0.52 9.04 17.68
C HIS A 144 1.54 9.10 18.85
N LEU A 145 2.20 7.99 19.17
CA LEU A 145 3.22 7.94 20.23
C LEU A 145 4.67 8.02 19.72
N GLU A 146 4.88 8.21 18.41
CA GLU A 146 6.19 8.43 17.80
C GLU A 146 6.61 9.90 17.97
N LYS A 147 7.19 10.21 19.15
CA LYS A 147 7.66 11.56 19.49
C LYS A 147 8.67 12.08 18.47
N GLU A 148 8.57 13.37 18.12
CA GLU A 148 9.56 14.15 17.33
C GLU A 148 9.62 13.90 15.82
N LYS A 149 8.78 13.04 15.23
CA LYS A 149 8.84 12.75 13.78
C LYS A 149 7.55 12.94 12.98
N TYR A 150 6.38 12.84 13.60
CA TYR A 150 5.12 12.76 12.86
C TYR A 150 3.99 13.43 13.66
N ASP A 151 4.08 14.74 13.87
CA ASP A 151 3.23 15.36 14.89
C ASP A 151 1.74 15.32 14.52
N LYS A 152 1.35 15.23 13.23
CA LYS A 152 -0.03 14.93 12.79
C LYS A 152 -0.05 14.39 11.35
N ILE A 153 -0.65 13.22 11.13
CA ILE A 153 -1.09 12.83 9.78
C ILE A 153 -2.46 13.44 9.51
N VAL A 154 -2.56 14.21 8.43
CA VAL A 154 -3.83 14.73 7.92
C VAL A 154 -4.43 13.69 6.99
N ILE A 155 -5.67 13.30 7.29
CA ILE A 155 -6.44 12.37 6.45
C ILE A 155 -7.24 13.18 5.43
N GLY A 156 -6.89 13.01 4.16
CA GLY A 156 -7.56 13.63 3.03
C GLY A 156 -8.79 12.87 2.54
N SER A 157 -9.20 13.19 1.32
CA SER A 157 -10.34 12.54 0.67
C SER A 157 -9.97 11.17 0.09
N PHE A 158 -11.01 10.35 -0.10
CA PHE A 158 -10.92 9.23 -1.02
C PHE A 158 -11.16 9.69 -2.45
N ASP A 159 -10.55 9.02 -3.42
CA ASP A 159 -10.77 9.24 -4.83
C ASP A 159 -11.03 7.93 -5.59
N SER A 160 -11.48 8.08 -6.82
CA SER A 160 -11.89 7.05 -7.75
C SER A 160 -10.79 6.03 -8.06
N LYS A 161 -11.23 4.87 -8.57
CA LYS A 161 -10.35 3.83 -9.11
C LYS A 161 -9.53 4.38 -10.27
N GLU A 162 -10.14 5.18 -11.14
CA GLU A 162 -9.50 5.78 -12.30
C GLU A 162 -8.33 6.67 -11.87
N ARG A 163 -8.53 7.49 -10.83
CA ARG A 163 -7.44 8.30 -10.27
C ARG A 163 -6.31 7.45 -9.69
N ALA A 164 -6.66 6.35 -9.01
CA ALA A 164 -5.66 5.41 -8.50
C ALA A 164 -4.81 4.79 -9.63
N GLU A 165 -5.45 4.40 -10.74
CA GLU A 165 -4.76 3.88 -11.92
C GLU A 165 -3.86 4.95 -12.58
N GLU A 166 -4.32 6.20 -12.67
CA GLU A 166 -3.52 7.32 -13.16
C GLU A 166 -2.24 7.52 -12.32
N LEU A 167 -2.36 7.55 -10.99
CA LEU A 167 -1.22 7.71 -10.08
C LEU A 167 -0.18 6.60 -10.28
N ILE A 168 -0.63 5.34 -10.44
CA ILE A 168 0.25 4.21 -10.75
C ILE A 168 0.98 4.44 -12.07
N GLN A 169 0.28 4.85 -13.14
CA GLN A 169 0.91 5.09 -14.44
C GLN A 169 1.90 6.26 -14.40
N GLU A 170 1.57 7.34 -13.69
CA GLU A 170 2.45 8.49 -13.45
C GLU A 170 3.74 8.06 -12.74
N ALA A 171 3.63 7.22 -11.70
CA ALA A 171 4.79 6.71 -10.98
C ALA A 171 5.62 5.70 -11.79
N MET A 172 4.98 4.83 -12.59
CA MET A 172 5.69 3.97 -13.54
C MET A 172 6.48 4.78 -14.57
N LYS A 173 5.92 5.90 -15.04
CA LYS A 173 6.60 6.79 -15.98
C LYS A 173 7.81 7.45 -15.32
N ARG A 174 7.66 7.96 -14.09
CA ARG A 174 8.76 8.58 -13.32
C ARG A 174 9.89 7.59 -13.03
N TYR A 175 9.55 6.36 -12.66
CA TYR A 175 10.54 5.29 -12.45
C TYR A 175 11.39 5.06 -13.71
N LYS A 176 10.76 5.02 -14.89
CA LYS A 176 11.45 4.82 -16.18
C LYS A 176 12.35 5.99 -16.60
N THR A 177 12.08 7.22 -16.14
CA THR A 177 12.91 8.39 -16.49
C THR A 177 14.09 8.59 -15.55
N HIS A 178 14.02 8.05 -14.33
CA HIS A 178 15.08 8.16 -13.31
C HIS A 178 16.02 6.96 -13.26
N LYS A 179 15.69 5.87 -13.97
CA LYS A 179 16.53 4.67 -14.14
C LYS A 179 17.25 4.70 -15.49
#